data_AF-A0A970FAM9-F1
#
_entry.id   AF-A0A970FAM9-F1
#
_cell.length_a   1.000
_cell.length_b   1.000
_cell.length_c   1.000
_cell.angle_alpha   90.00
_cell.angle_beta   90.00
_cell.angle_gamma   90.00
#
_symmetry.space_group_name_H-M   'P 1'
#
loop_
_entity.id
_entity.type
_entity.pdbx_description
1 polymer ?
#
loop_
_entity_poly.entity_id
_entity_poly.type
_entity_poly.pdbx_seq_one_letter_code
_entity_poly.pdbx_strand_id
1 'polypeptide(L)'
;MSSFRFSSSPLFSFTAGNSYLGIVPLSSAHSYNKVAITIGTGGKELNGEEEAAVGKNNKCQTHVHEFLGTTKIAGHPLHNHRFAGVSGQEIPIPNGHIHAIDVNSDFTIGHLHEISILTGPQIPVGGGRHVHFAMGISTENRGHVHEFIVATMIENPDGY
;
A
#
# COMPACT_ATOMS: atom_id res chain seq x y z
N MET A 1 -8.21 -27.44 24.29
CA MET A 1 -8.98 -26.26 23.85
C MET A 1 -8.02 -25.08 23.87
N SER A 2 -7.59 -24.41 22.80
CA SER A 2 -7.68 -24.57 21.36
C SER A 2 -6.27 -24.25 20.81
N SER A 3 -5.72 -25.08 19.91
CA SER A 3 -4.40 -24.85 19.31
C SER A 3 -4.56 -24.02 18.03
N PHE A 4 -3.96 -22.84 17.96
CA PHE A 4 -3.79 -22.13 16.70
C PHE A 4 -2.40 -22.44 16.15
N ARG A 5 -2.35 -23.06 14.97
CA ARG A 5 -1.14 -23.24 14.18
C ARG A 5 -1.15 -22.18 13.08
N PHE A 6 -0.10 -21.38 12.98
CA PHE A 6 0.19 -20.60 11.78
C PHE A 6 1.39 -21.23 11.07
N SER A 7 1.19 -21.49 9.77
CA SER A 7 2.15 -22.12 8.86
C SER A 7 3.22 -21.13 8.42
N SER A 8 4.45 -21.61 8.38
CA SER A 8 5.69 -20.88 8.11
C SER A 8 5.91 -20.59 6.62
N SER A 9 6.11 -19.31 6.26
CA SER A 9 7.07 -18.82 5.24
C SER A 9 7.06 -17.29 5.22
N PRO A 10 8.22 -16.59 5.28
CA PRO A 10 8.23 -15.14 5.29
C PRO A 10 8.17 -14.62 3.86
N LEU A 11 7.52 -13.48 3.68
CA LEU A 11 7.84 -12.62 2.56
C LEU A 11 8.50 -11.40 3.22
N PHE A 12 9.82 -11.22 2.96
CA PHE A 12 10.42 -10.02 2.30
C PHE A 12 11.65 -9.21 3.05
N SER A 13 12.95 -9.07 2.48
CA SER A 13 14.13 -8.06 2.73
C SER A 13 14.82 -6.99 1.63
N PHE A 14 15.23 -5.69 1.92
CA PHE A 14 15.40 -4.38 1.13
C PHE A 14 16.82 -3.87 0.80
N THR A 15 17.08 -3.39 -0.43
CA THR A 15 18.29 -2.59 -0.79
C THR A 15 18.05 -1.55 -1.90
N ALA A 16 18.87 -0.49 -1.93
CA ALA A 16 18.76 0.71 -2.76
C ALA A 16 18.51 0.45 -4.26
N GLY A 17 17.42 1.04 -4.76
CA GLY A 17 16.93 0.86 -6.13
C GLY A 17 15.41 0.61 -6.14
N ASN A 18 14.63 1.67 -5.95
CA ASN A 18 13.17 1.72 -6.15
C ASN A 18 12.30 0.66 -5.46
N SER A 19 12.75 0.03 -4.38
CA SER A 19 12.06 -1.12 -3.79
C SER A 19 11.05 -0.74 -2.68
N TYR A 20 10.16 -1.65 -2.22
CA TYR A 20 9.01 -1.47 -1.29
C TYR A 20 8.84 -2.63 -0.27
N LEU A 21 8.34 -2.35 0.94
CA LEU A 21 8.35 -3.22 2.12
C LEU A 21 7.09 -4.08 2.28
N GLY A 22 7.22 -5.40 2.43
CA GLY A 22 6.18 -6.28 2.96
C GLY A 22 6.59 -6.77 4.34
N ILE A 23 5.74 -6.57 5.35
CA ILE A 23 5.88 -7.16 6.69
C ILE A 23 4.78 -8.20 6.86
N VAL A 24 5.18 -9.45 7.12
CA VAL A 24 4.30 -10.54 7.58
C VAL A 24 4.36 -10.56 9.11
N PRO A 25 3.24 -10.67 9.84
CA PRO A 25 3.26 -10.61 11.30
C PRO A 25 4.06 -11.77 11.90
N LEU A 26 5.08 -11.45 12.70
CA LEU A 26 5.63 -12.36 13.70
C LEU A 26 4.99 -12.02 15.05
N SER A 27 4.47 -13.03 15.71
CA SER A 27 3.86 -12.91 17.03
C SER A 27 4.85 -12.32 18.04
N SER A 28 4.45 -11.18 18.62
CA SER A 28 5.06 -10.48 19.76
C SER A 28 6.48 -9.91 19.58
N ALA A 29 6.61 -8.65 20.01
CA ALA A 29 7.82 -7.86 20.23
C ALA A 29 8.51 -7.24 18.98
N HIS A 30 8.06 -6.02 18.65
CA HIS A 30 8.89 -4.85 18.34
C HIS A 30 10.16 -5.04 17.47
N SER A 31 10.09 -5.74 16.34
CA SER A 31 11.12 -5.63 15.28
C SER A 31 10.60 -6.17 13.93
N TYR A 32 10.88 -5.46 12.84
CA TYR A 32 10.44 -5.83 11.49
C TYR A 32 11.64 -6.00 10.55
N ASN A 33 11.68 -7.12 9.82
CA ASN A 33 12.63 -7.36 8.73
C ASN A 33 12.19 -6.56 7.49
N LYS A 34 13.11 -5.78 6.91
CA LYS A 34 12.89 -4.79 5.84
C LYS A 34 13.01 -5.44 4.46
N VAL A 35 11.99 -5.71 3.57
CA VAL A 35 11.91 -5.96 2.06
C VAL A 35 11.99 -4.94 1.00
N ALA A 36 12.75 -5.21 -0.06
CA ALA A 36 12.70 -4.57 -1.36
C ALA A 36 11.74 -5.24 -2.34
N ILE A 37 10.64 -4.58 -2.68
CA ILE A 37 9.77 -4.84 -3.84
C ILE A 37 9.73 -3.62 -4.74
N THR A 38 10.30 -3.59 -5.93
CA THR A 38 10.22 -2.36 -6.76
C THR A 38 8.85 -2.13 -7.41
N ILE A 39 8.16 -1.01 -7.11
CA ILE A 39 6.92 -0.59 -7.80
C ILE A 39 7.22 0.63 -8.67
N GLY A 40 7.26 0.41 -9.97
CA GLY A 40 7.22 1.49 -10.96
C GLY A 40 5.81 2.03 -11.03
N THR A 41 5.62 3.30 -10.66
CA THR A 41 4.43 4.04 -11.07
C THR A 41 4.53 4.22 -12.58
N GLY A 42 3.63 3.56 -13.32
CA GLY A 42 3.61 3.63 -14.78
C GLY A 42 3.48 5.08 -15.26
N GLY A 43 4.59 5.63 -15.70
CA GLY A 43 4.72 6.89 -16.41
C GLY A 43 6.09 6.83 -17.06
N LYS A 44 6.13 6.95 -18.40
CA LYS A 44 7.38 6.96 -19.16
C LYS A 44 8.40 7.82 -18.42
N GLU A 45 9.57 7.23 -18.18
CA GLU A 45 10.68 7.87 -17.49
C GLU A 45 10.86 9.31 -17.98
N LEU A 46 11.11 10.20 -17.03
CA LEU A 46 11.42 11.60 -17.27
C LEU A 46 12.46 11.71 -18.39
N ASN A 47 11.99 12.15 -19.55
CA ASN A 47 12.70 12.48 -20.79
C ASN A 47 14.23 12.26 -20.79
N GLY A 48 14.66 11.21 -21.50
CA GLY A 48 16.04 11.01 -21.91
C GLY A 48 16.11 9.84 -22.89
N GLU A 49 16.23 10.14 -24.17
CA GLU A 49 16.22 9.23 -25.31
C GLU A 49 17.32 8.15 -25.21
N GLU A 50 16.97 6.88 -25.48
CA GLU A 50 17.66 6.02 -26.47
C GLU A 50 16.78 4.79 -26.76
N GLU A 51 16.26 4.68 -27.98
CA GLU A 51 15.66 3.43 -28.48
C GLU A 51 16.75 2.35 -28.58
N ALA A 52 16.72 1.37 -27.68
CA ALA A 52 17.46 0.13 -27.84
C ALA A 52 16.48 -1.06 -27.80
N ALA A 53 16.59 -1.92 -28.82
CA ALA A 53 15.71 -3.06 -29.08
C ALA A 53 15.67 -4.05 -27.89
N VAL A 54 14.51 -4.17 -27.24
CA VAL A 54 14.30 -5.14 -26.15
C VAL A 54 12.92 -5.78 -26.33
N GLY A 55 12.85 -7.11 -26.21
CA GLY A 55 11.64 -7.91 -26.42
C GLY A 55 10.42 -7.34 -25.70
N LYS A 56 9.29 -7.25 -26.41
CA LYS A 56 8.00 -6.74 -25.93
C LYS A 56 7.46 -7.58 -24.76
N ASN A 57 7.98 -7.37 -23.55
CA ASN A 57 7.19 -7.53 -22.34
C ASN A 57 6.28 -6.30 -22.24
N ASN A 58 5.28 -6.24 -23.12
CA ASN A 58 4.22 -5.23 -23.08
C ASN A 58 3.34 -5.49 -21.85
N LYS A 59 3.82 -5.17 -20.65
CA LYS A 59 2.92 -5.00 -19.52
C LYS A 59 2.09 -3.76 -19.79
N CYS A 60 0.85 -3.96 -20.21
CA CYS A 60 -0.12 -2.88 -20.31
C CYS A 60 -0.31 -2.30 -18.91
N GLN A 61 -0.41 -0.97 -18.81
CA GLN A 61 -0.83 -0.31 -17.60
C GLN A 61 -2.23 -0.81 -17.19
N THR A 62 -2.42 -1.08 -15.90
CA THR A 62 -3.70 -1.50 -15.31
C THR A 62 -4.32 -0.36 -14.50
N HIS A 63 -5.55 -0.54 -14.02
CA HIS A 63 -6.24 0.49 -13.25
C HIS A 63 -5.61 0.70 -11.87
N VAL A 64 -5.99 1.82 -11.27
CA VAL A 64 -5.58 2.29 -9.95
C VAL A 64 -6.83 2.85 -9.27
N HIS A 65 -6.75 3.09 -7.97
CA HIS A 65 -7.83 3.74 -7.24
C HIS A 65 -7.32 4.95 -6.46
N GLU A 66 -8.11 6.04 -6.43
CA GLU A 66 -7.89 7.08 -5.43
C GLU A 66 -8.22 6.58 -4.03
N PHE A 67 -7.66 7.20 -3.01
CA PHE A 67 -8.03 6.96 -1.62
C PHE A 67 -7.88 8.24 -0.78
N LEU A 68 -8.69 8.32 0.27
CA LEU A 68 -8.63 9.34 1.31
C LEU A 68 -8.83 8.65 2.66
N GLY A 69 -7.94 8.91 3.61
CA GLY A 69 -7.96 8.27 4.92
C GLY A 69 -7.61 9.23 6.05
N THR A 70 -7.95 8.80 7.26
CA THR A 70 -7.52 9.39 8.52
C THR A 70 -7.01 8.27 9.42
N THR A 71 -5.97 8.56 10.18
CA THR A 71 -5.53 7.67 11.23
C THR A 71 -6.45 7.78 12.45
N LYS A 72 -6.44 6.76 13.31
CA LYS A 72 -7.08 6.79 14.64
C LYS A 72 -6.27 7.68 15.58
N ILE A 73 -6.92 8.16 16.65
CA ILE A 73 -6.27 9.04 17.63
C ILE A 73 -5.23 8.27 18.45
N ALA A 74 -4.01 8.81 18.54
CA ALA A 74 -2.92 8.28 19.37
C ALA A 74 -1.93 9.40 19.75
N GLY A 75 -0.84 9.03 20.45
CA GLY A 75 0.25 9.94 20.80
C GLY A 75 -0.02 10.88 21.98
N HIS A 76 0.97 11.74 22.27
CA HIS A 76 0.84 12.80 23.28
C HIS A 76 1.42 14.13 22.74
N PRO A 77 0.62 15.20 22.63
CA PRO A 77 -0.83 15.25 22.88
C PRO A 77 -1.60 14.33 21.94
N LEU A 78 -2.82 13.94 22.30
CA LEU A 78 -3.66 13.09 21.44
C LEU A 78 -4.00 13.83 20.13
N HIS A 79 -3.75 13.19 19.00
CA HIS A 79 -4.05 13.74 17.67
C HIS A 79 -4.23 12.60 16.65
N ASN A 80 -4.54 12.96 15.41
CA ASN A 80 -4.56 12.07 14.26
C ASN A 80 -3.86 12.74 13.07
N HIS A 81 -3.74 11.99 11.98
CA HIS A 81 -3.24 12.49 10.71
C HIS A 81 -4.17 12.11 9.57
N ARG A 82 -4.21 12.92 8.51
CA ARG A 82 -4.94 12.61 7.27
C ARG A 82 -3.96 12.18 6.19
N PHE A 83 -4.42 11.39 5.22
CA PHE A 83 -3.61 11.00 4.07
C PHE A 83 -4.52 10.79 2.84
N ALA A 84 -3.99 11.03 1.64
CA ALA A 84 -4.72 10.88 0.39
C ALA A 84 -3.74 10.57 -0.75
N GLY A 85 -4.20 9.87 -1.78
CA GLY A 85 -3.37 9.54 -2.92
C GLY A 85 -4.07 8.65 -3.93
N VAL A 86 -3.26 8.02 -4.78
CA VAL A 86 -3.68 7.04 -5.77
C VAL A 86 -2.83 5.79 -5.57
N SER A 87 -3.45 4.61 -5.63
CA SER A 87 -2.76 3.34 -5.42
C SER A 87 -1.77 3.02 -6.55
N GLY A 88 -0.89 2.04 -6.32
CA GLY A 88 -0.18 1.37 -7.40
C GLY A 88 -1.12 0.61 -8.33
N GLN A 89 -0.58 0.15 -9.46
CA GLN A 89 -1.25 -0.75 -10.40
C GLN A 89 -1.65 -2.08 -9.74
N GLU A 90 -2.59 -2.79 -10.36
CA GLU A 90 -3.07 -4.07 -9.86
C GLU A 90 -1.93 -5.07 -9.61
N ILE A 91 -2.03 -5.80 -8.50
CA ILE A 91 -1.19 -6.96 -8.18
C ILE A 91 -2.10 -8.19 -8.22
N PRO A 92 -1.96 -9.07 -9.23
CA PRO A 92 -2.81 -10.24 -9.37
C PRO A 92 -2.65 -11.21 -8.20
N ILE A 93 -3.77 -11.74 -7.71
CA ILE A 93 -3.84 -12.82 -6.71
C ILE A 93 -4.84 -13.89 -7.18
N PRO A 94 -4.86 -15.10 -6.60
CA PRO A 94 -5.93 -16.05 -6.89
C PRO A 94 -7.31 -15.43 -6.62
N ASN A 95 -8.18 -15.47 -7.64
CA ASN A 95 -9.55 -14.93 -7.60
C ASN A 95 -9.68 -13.41 -7.49
N GLY A 96 -8.69 -12.62 -7.92
CA GLY A 96 -8.83 -11.16 -8.04
C GLY A 96 -7.49 -10.43 -8.11
N HIS A 97 -7.47 -9.20 -7.61
CA HIS A 97 -6.24 -8.42 -7.42
C HIS A 97 -6.30 -7.59 -6.14
N ILE A 98 -5.15 -7.02 -5.78
CA ILE A 98 -4.95 -6.06 -4.70
C ILE A 98 -4.13 -4.88 -5.22
N HIS A 99 -4.01 -3.82 -4.43
CA HIS A 99 -3.14 -2.69 -4.74
C HIS A 99 -2.18 -2.39 -3.58
N ALA A 100 -1.03 -1.81 -3.90
CA ALA A 100 -0.16 -1.20 -2.91
C ALA A 100 -0.52 0.28 -2.71
N ILE A 101 -0.49 0.73 -1.46
CA ILE A 101 -0.60 2.13 -1.07
C ILE A 101 0.72 2.49 -0.39
N ASP A 102 1.37 3.54 -0.87
CA ASP A 102 2.54 4.15 -0.24
C ASP A 102 2.34 5.67 -0.22
N VAL A 103 2.23 6.25 0.97
CA VAL A 103 1.84 7.65 1.13
C VAL A 103 2.33 8.23 2.46
N ASN A 104 2.63 9.52 2.44
CA ASN A 104 2.84 10.30 3.67
C ASN A 104 1.51 10.81 4.19
N SER A 105 1.36 10.80 5.51
CA SER A 105 0.32 11.57 6.17
C SER A 105 0.58 13.07 6.07
N ASP A 106 -0.42 13.86 6.42
CA ASP A 106 -0.27 15.29 6.63
C ASP A 106 0.74 15.58 7.75
N PHE A 107 1.20 16.84 7.76
CA PHE A 107 2.05 17.37 8.81
C PHE A 107 1.19 18.05 9.86
N THR A 108 0.96 17.34 10.96
CA THR A 108 0.13 17.80 12.08
C THR A 108 0.96 17.80 13.35
N ILE A 109 0.83 18.85 14.16
CA ILE A 109 1.56 19.08 15.43
C ILE A 109 3.09 18.84 15.38
N GLY A 110 3.71 19.01 14.21
CA GLY A 110 5.15 18.97 14.06
C GLY A 110 5.75 17.64 13.59
N HIS A 111 4.93 16.66 13.18
CA HIS A 111 5.42 15.45 12.51
C HIS A 111 4.41 14.91 11.50
N LEU A 112 4.84 13.89 10.76
CA LEU A 112 4.03 13.07 9.87
C LEU A 112 4.41 11.61 10.06
N HIS A 113 3.58 10.70 9.58
CA HIS A 113 3.90 9.29 9.49
C HIS A 113 3.81 8.80 8.04
N GLU A 114 4.60 7.79 7.72
CA GLU A 114 4.55 7.09 6.44
C GLU A 114 3.59 5.91 6.56
N ILE A 115 2.88 5.60 5.48
CA ILE A 115 1.94 4.48 5.38
C ILE A 115 2.29 3.66 4.14
N SER A 116 2.68 2.41 4.34
CA SER A 116 2.90 1.43 3.27
C SER A 116 2.07 0.17 3.57
N ILE A 117 1.08 -0.15 2.72
CA ILE A 117 0.13 -1.23 2.95
C ILE A 117 -0.35 -1.87 1.64
N LEU A 118 -0.70 -3.17 1.69
CA LEU A 118 -1.44 -3.84 0.62
C LEU A 118 -2.93 -3.86 0.97
N THR A 119 -3.77 -3.58 -0.01
CA THR A 119 -5.22 -3.70 0.16
C THR A 119 -5.66 -5.17 0.26
N GLY A 120 -6.88 -5.38 0.75
CA GLY A 120 -7.60 -6.64 0.55
C GLY A 120 -8.06 -6.83 -0.90
N PRO A 121 -8.59 -8.02 -1.23
CA PRO A 121 -9.16 -8.31 -2.55
C PRO A 121 -10.29 -7.35 -2.91
N GLN A 122 -10.53 -7.21 -4.23
CA GLN A 122 -11.61 -6.40 -4.77
C GLN A 122 -12.98 -6.77 -4.19
N ILE A 123 -13.77 -5.75 -3.82
CA ILE A 123 -15.15 -5.89 -3.35
C ILE A 123 -16.07 -5.33 -4.44
N PRO A 124 -16.83 -6.19 -5.15
CA PRO A 124 -17.71 -5.74 -6.21
C PRO A 124 -18.78 -4.77 -5.72
N VAL A 125 -18.98 -3.67 -6.44
CA VAL A 125 -20.05 -2.68 -6.19
C VAL A 125 -21.07 -2.61 -7.33
N GLY A 126 -20.99 -3.53 -8.29
CA GLY A 126 -21.90 -3.67 -9.43
C GLY A 126 -21.42 -2.94 -10.69
N GLY A 127 -21.98 -3.35 -11.84
CA GLY A 127 -21.60 -2.78 -13.14
C GLY A 127 -20.14 -3.05 -13.54
N GLY A 128 -19.55 -4.15 -13.06
CA GLY A 128 -18.15 -4.49 -13.33
C GLY A 128 -17.11 -3.74 -12.49
N ARG A 129 -17.54 -2.89 -11.56
CA ARG A 129 -16.65 -2.03 -10.74
C ARG A 129 -16.47 -2.59 -9.34
N HIS A 130 -15.40 -2.18 -8.67
CA HIS A 130 -15.13 -2.54 -7.27
C HIS A 130 -14.40 -1.44 -6.49
N VAL A 131 -14.25 -1.70 -5.20
CA VAL A 131 -13.40 -0.95 -4.26
C VAL A 131 -12.50 -1.94 -3.51
N HIS A 132 -11.50 -1.43 -2.80
CA HIS A 132 -10.68 -2.21 -1.88
C HIS A 132 -10.69 -1.60 -0.48
N PHE A 133 -10.46 -2.43 0.54
CA PHE A 133 -10.24 -1.99 1.92
C PHE A 133 -8.82 -2.33 2.37
N ALA A 134 -8.25 -1.51 3.25
CA ALA A 134 -7.02 -1.81 3.95
C ALA A 134 -7.09 -1.35 5.40
N MET A 135 -6.35 -2.02 6.27
CA MET A 135 -6.13 -1.63 7.66
C MET A 135 -4.67 -1.87 8.00
N GLY A 136 -4.07 -0.94 8.73
CA GLY A 136 -2.66 -1.01 9.05
C GLY A 136 -2.27 -0.07 10.18
N ILE A 137 -0.97 0.06 10.36
CA ILE A 137 -0.33 0.93 11.34
C ILE A 137 0.70 1.77 10.58
N SER A 138 0.78 3.06 10.90
CA SER A 138 1.76 3.96 10.33
C SER A 138 3.19 3.64 10.81
N THR A 139 4.21 4.25 10.20
CA THR A 139 5.57 4.22 10.78
C THR A 139 5.61 4.90 12.15
N GLU A 140 6.60 4.56 12.97
CA GLU A 140 6.81 5.24 14.25
C GLU A 140 7.47 6.60 14.03
N ASN A 141 6.89 7.65 14.61
CA ASN A 141 7.49 8.97 14.67
C ASN A 141 7.14 9.61 16.01
N ARG A 142 8.11 10.31 16.62
CA ARG A 142 7.97 10.90 17.97
C ARG A 142 7.40 9.91 19.01
N GLY A 143 7.88 8.67 18.98
CA GLY A 143 7.56 7.65 19.99
C GLY A 143 6.13 7.12 19.97
N HIS A 144 5.40 7.28 18.86
CA HIS A 144 4.09 6.64 18.68
C HIS A 144 3.81 6.29 17.22
N VAL A 145 2.77 5.50 17.03
CA VAL A 145 2.21 5.06 15.74
C VAL A 145 0.71 5.30 15.75
N HIS A 146 0.08 5.32 14.58
CA HIS A 146 -1.38 5.32 14.47
C HIS A 146 -1.89 4.13 13.68
N GLU A 147 -2.91 3.46 14.21
CA GLU A 147 -3.74 2.57 13.40
C GLU A 147 -4.58 3.36 12.40
N PHE A 148 -4.95 2.76 11.29
CA PHE A 148 -5.88 3.34 10.32
C PHE A 148 -6.70 2.26 9.61
N ILE A 149 -7.85 2.68 9.08
CA ILE A 149 -8.67 1.90 8.15
C ILE A 149 -8.96 2.81 6.95
N VAL A 150 -8.82 2.29 5.75
CA VAL A 150 -9.05 3.04 4.52
C VAL A 150 -9.82 2.18 3.52
N ALA A 151 -10.69 2.82 2.76
CA ALA A 151 -11.28 2.26 1.56
C ALA A 151 -10.80 3.07 0.35
N THR A 152 -10.57 2.39 -0.76
CA THR A 152 -10.32 3.08 -2.03
C THR A 152 -11.63 3.60 -2.62
N MET A 153 -11.53 4.57 -3.51
CA MET A 153 -12.64 5.02 -4.35
C MET A 153 -12.95 3.98 -5.43
N ILE A 154 -14.09 4.14 -6.08
CA ILE A 154 -14.63 3.20 -7.06
C ILE A 154 -13.75 3.14 -8.33
N GLU A 155 -13.51 1.95 -8.85
CA GLU A 155 -12.94 1.79 -10.20
C GLU A 155 -13.90 2.33 -11.26
N ASN A 156 -13.37 2.94 -12.34
CA ASN A 156 -14.15 3.41 -13.49
C ASN A 156 -15.39 4.23 -13.04
N PRO A 157 -15.17 5.39 -12.39
CA PRO A 157 -16.26 6.18 -11.82
C PRO A 157 -17.24 6.70 -12.88
N ASP A 158 -16.79 6.89 -14.12
CA ASP A 158 -17.58 7.32 -15.26
C ASP A 158 -18.36 6.18 -15.93
N GLY A 159 -17.90 4.93 -15.78
CA GLY A 159 -18.64 3.73 -16.18
C GLY A 159 -18.69 3.47 -17.69
N TYR A 160 -17.77 4.07 -18.46
CA TYR A 160 -17.62 3.85 -19.90
C TYR A 160 -16.53 2.83 -20.23
#